data_AF-A0A4P5Y8T3-F1
#
_entry.id   AF-A0A4P5Y8T3-F1
#
_cell.length_a   1.000
_cell.length_b   1.000
_cell.length_c   1.000
_cell.angle_alpha   90.00
_cell.angle_beta   90.00
_cell.angle_gamma   90.00
#
_symmetry.space_group_name_H-M   'P 1'
#
loop_
_entity.id
_entity.type
_entity.pdbx_description
1 polymer ?
#
loop_
_entity_poly.entity_id
_entity_poly.type
_entity_poly.pdbx_seq_one_letter_code
_entity_poly.pdbx_strand_id
1 'polypeptide(L)'
;MVQLNFGRANPLGKARKHIEHDASESIFGFYLSTIALVNQHAGKHGTQEKVRKEPDGAVINESYSTNAPHVKASLWRLMKHDDDLRLWSNLILIAGFGVFFLSVWGARLISQDQVLWGGILLALGIALLVFLLYFSILFLRALHMTRVMFYNALLSPAMIISLDPLKLACVAEMGNGRDGDYWGWKMREVKDLPGHHRQLHEIIPCVSVFRDGPGDHHADFDPRPICWGTSDKKEVERCLQKTDREALEQLQMLIRDGNFAQLSDEVRIVGH
;
A
#
# COMPACT_ATOMS: atom_id res chain seq x y z
N MET A 1 35.24 32.95 -41.63
CA MET A 1 35.75 31.71 -41.03
C MET A 1 35.22 31.63 -39.60
N VAL A 2 34.12 30.92 -39.38
CA VAL A 2 33.57 30.63 -38.05
C VAL A 2 33.13 29.17 -38.10
N GLN A 3 33.79 28.31 -37.32
CA GLN A 3 33.44 26.90 -37.19
C GLN A 3 32.23 26.74 -36.25
N LEU A 4 31.17 26.10 -36.74
CA LEU A 4 30.05 25.63 -35.94
C LEU A 4 30.37 24.21 -35.46
N ASN A 5 30.48 24.05 -34.14
CA ASN A 5 30.78 22.78 -33.48
C ASN A 5 29.44 22.10 -33.10
N PHE A 6 29.07 21.03 -33.80
CA PHE A 6 27.89 20.23 -33.50
C PHE A 6 28.22 19.18 -32.41
N GLY A 7 27.97 19.52 -31.15
CA GLY A 7 27.95 18.56 -30.06
C GLY A 7 26.65 17.75 -30.05
N ARG A 8 26.70 16.50 -30.54
CA ARG A 8 25.65 15.50 -30.31
C ARG A 8 25.66 15.08 -28.83
N ALA A 9 24.69 15.54 -28.05
CA ALA A 9 24.35 14.95 -26.76
C ALA A 9 23.33 13.81 -26.98
N ASN A 10 23.74 12.60 -26.63
CA ASN A 10 22.95 11.37 -26.72
C ASN A 10 21.96 11.30 -25.53
N PRO A 11 20.63 11.25 -25.71
CA PRO A 11 19.67 11.36 -24.60
C PRO A 11 19.41 10.05 -23.84
N LEU A 12 20.07 8.95 -24.20
CA LEU A 12 19.75 7.61 -23.67
C LEU A 12 20.43 7.23 -22.32
N GLY A 13 21.21 8.13 -21.72
CA GLY A 13 21.92 7.88 -20.45
C GLY A 13 21.12 8.20 -19.18
N LYS A 14 20.06 9.01 -19.26
CA LYS A 14 19.34 9.52 -18.07
C LYS A 14 18.15 8.66 -17.64
N ALA A 15 17.62 7.82 -18.52
CA ALA A 15 16.45 6.99 -18.24
C ALA A 15 16.77 5.72 -17.42
N ARG A 16 18.05 5.32 -17.33
CA ARG A 16 18.42 4.05 -16.66
C ARG A 16 18.64 4.17 -15.15
N LYS A 17 18.90 5.39 -14.63
CA LYS A 17 19.09 5.61 -13.19
C LYS A 17 17.80 5.85 -12.41
N HIS A 18 16.69 6.17 -13.07
CA HIS A 18 15.42 6.38 -12.37
C HIS A 18 14.66 5.08 -12.07
N ILE A 19 14.97 3.99 -12.77
CA ILE A 19 14.26 2.71 -12.61
C ILE A 19 14.84 1.87 -11.46
N GLU A 20 16.11 2.09 -11.09
CA GLU A 20 16.75 1.31 -10.00
C GLU A 20 16.42 1.81 -8.60
N HIS A 21 15.90 3.04 -8.43
CA HIS A 21 15.60 3.61 -7.10
C HIS A 21 14.12 3.45 -6.66
N ASP A 22 13.20 3.19 -7.60
CA ASP A 22 11.78 2.92 -7.30
C ASP A 22 11.52 1.49 -6.80
N ALA A 23 12.44 0.56 -7.06
CA ALA A 23 12.26 -0.84 -6.68
C ALA A 23 12.47 -1.11 -5.18
N SER A 24 13.17 -0.23 -4.44
CA SER A 24 13.37 -0.35 -2.99
C SER A 24 12.27 0.32 -2.15
N GLU A 25 11.45 1.16 -2.78
CA GLU A 25 10.29 1.87 -2.20
C GLU A 25 8.97 1.10 -2.46
N SER A 26 9.06 -0.17 -2.84
CA SER A 26 7.89 -1.02 -3.02
C SER A 26 7.10 -1.08 -1.71
N ILE A 27 5.80 -0.83 -1.77
CA ILE A 27 4.84 -1.08 -0.69
C ILE A 27 4.93 -2.54 -0.19
N PHE A 28 5.50 -3.46 -0.99
CA PHE A 28 5.84 -4.81 -0.55
C PHE A 28 7.02 -4.84 0.44
N GLY A 29 7.98 -3.93 0.36
CA GLY A 29 8.97 -3.66 1.39
C GLY A 29 8.31 -3.19 2.70
N PHE A 30 7.25 -2.39 2.62
CA PHE A 30 6.43 -2.00 3.77
C PHE A 30 5.64 -3.20 4.36
N TYR A 31 5.05 -4.05 3.51
CA TYR A 31 4.38 -5.28 3.97
C TYR A 31 5.37 -6.32 4.53
N LEU A 32 6.54 -6.50 3.91
CA LEU A 32 7.58 -7.42 4.36
C LEU A 32 8.26 -6.92 5.64
N SER A 33 8.51 -5.60 5.76
CA SER A 33 9.01 -5.02 7.01
C SER A 33 7.97 -5.17 8.13
N THR A 34 6.70 -4.92 7.85
CA THR A 34 5.59 -5.14 8.80
C THR A 34 5.48 -6.61 9.21
N ILE A 35 5.55 -7.56 8.27
CA ILE A 35 5.54 -9.00 8.57
C ILE A 35 6.79 -9.43 9.37
N ALA A 36 7.96 -8.86 9.07
CA ALA A 36 9.19 -9.10 9.82
C ALA A 36 9.11 -8.55 11.25
N LEU A 37 8.55 -7.35 11.43
CA LEU A 37 8.38 -6.68 12.72
C LEU A 37 7.40 -7.45 13.63
N VAL A 38 6.26 -7.89 13.07
CA VAL A 38 5.27 -8.71 13.79
C VAL A 38 5.87 -10.04 14.25
N ASN A 39 6.73 -10.69 13.45
CA ASN A 39 7.44 -11.90 13.88
C ASN A 39 8.52 -11.63 14.93
N GLN A 40 9.14 -10.44 14.94
CA GLN A 40 10.14 -10.05 15.93
C GLN A 40 9.53 -9.76 17.31
N HIS A 41 8.31 -9.21 17.35
CA HIS A 41 7.57 -8.94 18.58
C HIS A 41 6.87 -10.17 19.16
N ALA A 42 6.48 -11.15 18.33
CA ALA A 42 5.97 -12.44 18.80
C ALA A 42 6.99 -13.22 19.67
N GLY A 43 8.28 -12.90 19.60
CA GLY A 43 9.34 -13.49 20.42
C GLY A 43 9.71 -12.73 21.71
N LYS A 44 9.09 -11.57 22.00
CA LYS A 44 9.54 -10.65 23.07
C LYS A 44 8.49 -10.24 24.11
N HIS A 45 7.34 -10.90 24.19
CA HIS A 45 6.38 -10.64 25.28
C HIS A 45 6.75 -11.38 26.57
N GLY A 46 7.70 -10.79 27.29
CA GLY A 46 7.98 -11.10 28.68
C GLY A 46 8.49 -9.85 29.39
N THR A 47 7.58 -8.91 29.71
CA THR A 47 7.55 -8.10 30.95
C THR A 47 6.27 -7.27 30.92
N GLN A 48 5.42 -7.46 31.92
CA GLN A 48 4.14 -6.78 32.09
C GLN A 48 4.34 -5.37 32.63
N GLU A 49 3.60 -4.40 32.09
CA GLU A 49 3.28 -3.17 32.82
C GLU A 49 1.78 -2.82 32.66
N LYS A 50 1.07 -2.94 33.78
CA LYS A 50 -0.25 -2.39 34.15
C LYS A 50 -1.32 -2.23 33.04
N VAL A 51 -2.16 -3.27 32.95
CA VAL A 51 -3.44 -3.35 32.23
C VAL A 51 -4.42 -2.25 32.69
N ARG A 52 -4.72 -1.29 31.81
CA ARG A 52 -5.89 -0.41 31.87
C ARG A 52 -6.86 -0.88 30.78
N LYS A 53 -7.99 -1.46 31.21
CA LYS A 53 -9.17 -1.97 30.47
C LYS A 53 -9.06 -2.01 28.93
N GLU A 54 -9.00 -3.23 28.40
CA GLU A 54 -9.12 -3.57 26.96
C GLU A 54 -10.41 -3.03 26.31
N PRO A 55 -10.29 -2.42 25.12
CA PRO A 55 -11.32 -2.46 24.09
C PRO A 55 -10.84 -3.25 22.85
N ASP A 56 -11.75 -4.02 22.27
CA ASP A 56 -11.55 -4.90 21.10
C ASP A 56 -10.67 -4.31 19.98
N GLY A 57 -9.60 -5.01 19.63
CA GLY A 57 -8.79 -4.74 18.42
C GLY A 57 -7.35 -5.24 18.54
N ALA A 58 -6.88 -6.00 17.55
CA ALA A 58 -5.47 -6.39 17.48
C ALA A 58 -4.59 -5.18 17.09
N VAL A 59 -3.52 -4.95 17.85
CA VAL A 59 -2.51 -3.92 17.56
C VAL A 59 -1.86 -4.21 16.21
N ILE A 60 -1.97 -3.29 15.27
CA ILE A 60 -1.20 -3.29 14.01
C ILE A 60 -0.38 -2.01 14.00
N ASN A 61 0.95 -2.16 13.99
CA ASN A 61 1.94 -1.07 13.91
C ASN A 61 1.77 0.03 14.99
N GLU A 62 1.53 -0.36 16.24
CA GLU A 62 1.43 0.53 17.42
C GLU A 62 0.37 1.65 17.35
N SER A 63 -0.38 1.78 16.25
CA SER A 63 -1.47 2.74 16.10
C SER A 63 -2.74 2.19 16.75
N TYR A 64 -2.93 2.47 18.04
CA TYR A 64 -4.26 2.44 18.64
C TYR A 64 -5.05 3.64 18.11
N SER A 65 -6.00 3.40 17.20
CA SER A 65 -6.95 4.45 16.86
C SER A 65 -8.29 4.21 17.56
N THR A 66 -8.64 5.11 18.47
CA THR A 66 -10.01 5.31 18.97
C THR A 66 -11.01 5.53 17.82
N ASN A 67 -10.52 5.92 16.64
CA ASN A 67 -11.31 6.15 15.42
C ASN A 67 -11.21 5.01 14.38
N ALA A 68 -11.11 3.75 14.82
CA ALA A 68 -11.06 2.62 13.91
C ALA A 68 -12.35 2.48 13.05
N PRO A 69 -12.25 2.15 11.75
CA PRO A 69 -13.39 2.07 10.84
C PRO A 69 -14.27 0.85 11.10
N HIS A 70 -13.72 -0.30 11.54
CA HIS A 70 -14.44 -1.57 11.69
C HIS A 70 -15.17 -2.04 10.42
N VAL A 71 -14.54 -1.85 9.25
CA VAL A 71 -15.11 -2.27 7.96
C VAL A 71 -14.60 -3.66 7.60
N LYS A 72 -15.51 -4.57 7.24
CA LYS A 72 -15.15 -5.91 6.78
C LYS A 72 -14.79 -5.88 5.30
N ALA A 73 -13.50 -5.72 5.00
CA ALA A 73 -13.04 -5.63 3.62
C ALA A 73 -13.17 -6.95 2.83
N SER A 74 -13.71 -6.83 1.62
CA SER A 74 -13.81 -7.91 0.64
C SER A 74 -12.50 -8.06 -0.15
N LEU A 75 -11.93 -9.27 -0.21
CA LEU A 75 -10.65 -9.51 -0.90
C LEU A 75 -10.72 -9.19 -2.38
N TRP A 76 -11.82 -9.56 -3.03
CA TRP A 76 -11.99 -9.34 -4.46
C TRP A 76 -11.98 -7.85 -4.83
N ARG A 77 -12.56 -6.98 -4.00
CA ARG A 77 -12.52 -5.54 -4.26
C ARG A 77 -11.13 -4.98 -4.00
N LEU A 78 -10.47 -5.40 -2.91
CA LEU A 78 -9.09 -5.01 -2.63
C LEU A 78 -8.18 -5.38 -3.81
N MET A 79 -8.18 -6.63 -4.28
CA MET A 79 -7.37 -7.05 -5.43
C MET A 79 -7.68 -6.31 -6.74
N LYS A 80 -8.91 -5.80 -6.90
CA LYS A 80 -9.33 -5.08 -8.12
C LYS A 80 -8.87 -3.63 -8.13
N HIS A 81 -9.00 -2.95 -6.99
CA HIS A 81 -8.80 -1.50 -6.87
C HIS A 81 -7.43 -1.12 -6.34
N ASP A 82 -6.79 -2.02 -5.61
CA ASP A 82 -5.44 -1.84 -5.10
C ASP A 82 -4.42 -2.25 -6.16
N ASP A 83 -3.64 -1.29 -6.64
CA ASP A 83 -2.73 -1.49 -7.77
C ASP A 83 -1.61 -2.49 -7.46
N ASP A 84 -1.10 -2.48 -6.22
CA ASP A 84 -0.06 -3.41 -5.80
C ASP A 84 -0.59 -4.84 -5.77
N LEU A 85 -1.75 -5.04 -5.12
CA LEU A 85 -2.37 -6.36 -5.03
C LEU A 85 -2.74 -6.90 -6.41
N ARG A 86 -3.21 -6.03 -7.31
CA ARG A 86 -3.51 -6.41 -8.69
C ARG A 86 -2.26 -6.86 -9.44
N LEU A 87 -1.16 -6.10 -9.33
CA LEU A 87 0.11 -6.44 -9.99
C LEU A 87 0.62 -7.81 -9.52
N TRP A 88 0.66 -8.03 -8.20
CA TRP A 88 1.11 -9.30 -7.63
C TRP A 88 0.21 -10.48 -8.02
N SER A 89 -1.11 -10.29 -8.02
CA SER A 89 -2.04 -11.34 -8.44
C SER A 89 -1.81 -11.74 -9.91
N ASN A 90 -1.55 -10.77 -10.79
CA ASN A 90 -1.23 -11.02 -12.19
C ASN A 90 0.12 -11.73 -12.35
N LEU A 91 1.15 -11.35 -11.59
CA LEU A 91 2.47 -12.00 -11.63
C LEU A 91 2.39 -13.47 -11.19
N ILE A 92 1.65 -13.78 -10.12
CA ILE A 92 1.43 -15.15 -9.65
C ILE A 92 0.71 -15.97 -10.72
N LEU A 93 -0.31 -15.41 -11.38
CA LEU A 93 -1.03 -16.09 -12.45
C LEU A 93 -0.11 -16.38 -13.65
N ILE A 94 0.66 -15.40 -14.12
CA ILE A 94 1.60 -15.56 -15.23
C ILE A 94 2.67 -16.62 -14.89
N ALA A 95 3.25 -16.56 -13.69
CA ALA A 95 4.23 -17.53 -13.23
C ALA A 95 3.61 -18.95 -13.14
N GLY A 96 2.36 -19.05 -12.69
CA GLY A 96 1.61 -20.31 -12.64
C GLY A 96 1.43 -20.95 -14.01
N PHE A 97 1.09 -20.14 -15.03
CA PHE A 97 1.06 -20.61 -16.41
C PHE A 97 2.46 -21.05 -16.88
N GLY A 98 3.51 -20.30 -16.56
CA GLY A 98 4.88 -20.67 -16.88
C GLY A 98 5.29 -22.04 -16.33
N VAL A 99 4.99 -22.30 -15.06
CA VAL A 99 5.21 -23.63 -14.43
C VAL A 99 4.46 -24.72 -15.16
N PHE A 100 3.17 -24.49 -15.47
CA PHE A 100 2.36 -25.46 -16.20
C PHE A 100 2.96 -25.81 -17.56
N PHE A 101 3.37 -24.81 -18.35
CA PHE A 101 4.00 -25.03 -19.65
C PHE A 101 5.32 -25.79 -19.52
N LEU A 102 6.18 -25.42 -18.56
CA LEU A 102 7.45 -26.12 -18.33
C LEU A 102 7.23 -27.59 -17.95
N SER A 103 6.24 -27.89 -17.10
CA SER A 103 5.92 -29.26 -16.72
C SER A 103 5.40 -30.08 -17.90
N VAL A 104 4.50 -29.52 -18.72
CA VAL A 104 3.95 -30.21 -19.90
C VAL A 104 5.03 -30.46 -20.96
N TRP A 105 5.87 -29.46 -21.25
CA TRP A 105 6.97 -29.59 -22.20
C TRP A 105 8.05 -30.55 -21.69
N GLY A 106 8.40 -30.48 -20.41
CA GLY A 106 9.34 -31.42 -19.78
C GLY A 106 8.87 -32.86 -19.91
N ALA A 107 7.60 -33.13 -19.56
CA ALA A 107 7.01 -34.47 -19.69
C ALA A 107 6.99 -34.95 -21.15
N ARG A 108 6.67 -34.06 -22.09
CA ARG A 108 6.68 -34.37 -23.53
C ARG A 108 8.08 -34.74 -24.02
N LEU A 109 9.13 -34.04 -23.60
CA LEU A 109 10.51 -34.39 -23.98
C LEU A 109 10.96 -35.74 -23.42
N ILE A 110 10.56 -36.07 -22.19
CA ILE A 110 10.84 -37.40 -21.59
C ILE A 110 10.20 -38.50 -22.46
N SER A 111 8.99 -38.28 -22.98
CA SER A 111 8.32 -39.24 -23.86
C SER A 111 8.95 -39.41 -25.24
N GLN A 112 9.85 -38.50 -25.64
CA GLN A 112 10.59 -38.53 -26.91
C GLN A 112 12.03 -39.04 -26.74
N ASP A 113 12.29 -39.82 -25.68
CA ASP A 113 13.60 -40.34 -25.28
C ASP A 113 14.65 -39.25 -24.93
N GLN A 114 14.27 -37.98 -24.85
CA GLN A 114 15.13 -36.88 -24.42
C GLN A 114 15.08 -36.69 -22.90
N VAL A 115 15.36 -37.77 -22.16
CA VAL A 115 15.19 -37.84 -20.69
C VAL A 115 15.97 -36.77 -19.94
N LEU A 116 17.20 -36.46 -20.36
CA LEU A 116 18.05 -35.48 -19.68
C LEU A 116 17.45 -34.06 -19.75
N TRP A 117 17.06 -33.60 -20.94
CA TRP A 117 16.45 -32.27 -21.14
C TRP A 117 15.07 -32.16 -20.52
N GLY A 118 14.26 -33.22 -20.67
CA GLY A 118 12.96 -33.29 -20.04
C GLY A 118 13.04 -33.28 -18.50
N GLY A 119 14.02 -34.00 -17.94
CA GLY A 119 14.31 -33.99 -16.50
C GLY A 119 14.73 -32.62 -15.97
N ILE A 120 15.59 -31.90 -16.69
CA ILE A 120 16.00 -30.53 -16.33
C ILE A 120 14.79 -29.58 -16.32
N LEU A 121 13.95 -29.61 -17.36
CA LEU A 121 12.75 -28.77 -17.42
C LEU A 121 11.77 -29.09 -16.29
N LEU A 122 11.61 -30.37 -15.97
CA LEU A 122 10.72 -30.81 -14.90
C LEU A 122 11.25 -30.40 -13.52
N ALA A 123 12.56 -30.54 -13.27
CA ALA A 123 13.19 -30.05 -12.06
C ALA A 123 13.06 -28.53 -11.90
N LEU A 124 13.25 -27.76 -12.98
CA LEU A 124 13.04 -26.31 -12.99
C LEU A 124 11.58 -25.95 -12.72
N GLY A 125 10.63 -26.67 -13.32
CA GLY A 125 9.20 -26.50 -13.05
C GLY A 125 8.85 -26.73 -11.59
N ILE A 126 9.40 -27.78 -10.96
CA ILE A 126 9.21 -28.06 -9.53
C ILE A 126 9.83 -26.95 -8.65
N ALA A 127 11.05 -26.50 -8.96
CA ALA A 127 11.68 -25.43 -8.21
C ALA A 127 10.86 -24.12 -8.28
N LEU A 128 10.37 -23.77 -9.46
CA LEU A 128 9.49 -22.62 -9.66
C LEU A 128 8.13 -22.80 -8.97
N LEU A 129 7.59 -24.02 -8.91
CA LEU A 129 6.37 -24.31 -8.18
C LEU A 129 6.53 -24.07 -6.67
N VAL A 130 7.63 -24.54 -6.07
CA VAL A 130 7.93 -24.30 -4.64
C VAL A 130 8.09 -22.81 -4.37
N PHE A 131 8.81 -22.10 -5.25
CA PHE A 131 8.95 -20.65 -5.17
C PHE A 131 7.58 -19.95 -5.26
N LEU A 132 6.74 -20.33 -6.21
CA LEU A 132 5.40 -19.76 -6.39
C LEU A 132 4.50 -20.04 -5.18
N LEU A 133 4.59 -21.23 -4.59
CA LEU A 133 3.84 -21.58 -3.37
C LEU A 133 4.27 -20.69 -2.19
N TYR A 134 5.57 -20.50 -2.00
CA TYR A 134 6.10 -19.61 -0.96
C TYR A 134 5.60 -18.16 -1.14
N PHE A 135 5.70 -17.62 -2.35
CA PHE A 135 5.20 -16.27 -2.66
C PHE A 135 3.68 -16.16 -2.52
N SER A 136 2.93 -17.20 -2.88
CA SER A 136 1.47 -17.23 -2.70
C SER A 136 1.07 -17.17 -1.23
N ILE A 137 1.81 -17.84 -0.34
CA ILE A 137 1.59 -17.77 1.11
C ILE A 137 1.87 -16.35 1.63
N LEU A 138 2.96 -15.72 1.21
CA LEU A 138 3.27 -14.34 1.57
C LEU A 138 2.19 -13.37 1.07
N PHE A 139 1.70 -13.57 -0.16
CA PHE A 139 0.62 -12.78 -0.73
C PHE A 139 -0.70 -12.94 0.04
N LEU A 140 -1.08 -14.16 0.42
CA LEU A 140 -2.24 -14.41 1.27
C LEU A 140 -2.12 -13.75 2.65
N ARG A 141 -0.92 -13.74 3.22
CA ARG A 141 -0.63 -13.00 4.47
C ARG A 141 -0.79 -11.50 4.29
N ALA A 142 -0.25 -10.93 3.21
CA ALA A 142 -0.42 -9.51 2.90
C ALA A 142 -1.91 -9.15 2.75
N LEU A 143 -2.68 -9.95 2.00
CA LEU A 143 -4.14 -9.78 1.86
C LEU A 143 -4.87 -9.84 3.20
N HIS A 144 -4.48 -10.77 4.08
CA HIS A 144 -5.05 -10.85 5.42
C HIS A 144 -4.74 -9.58 6.23
N MET A 145 -3.49 -9.11 6.23
CA MET A 145 -3.10 -7.88 6.92
C MET A 145 -3.86 -6.67 6.39
N THR A 146 -3.99 -6.51 5.07
CA THR A 146 -4.81 -5.44 4.48
C THR A 146 -6.25 -5.49 5.00
N ARG A 147 -6.86 -6.66 5.14
CA ARG A 147 -8.21 -6.75 5.74
C ARG A 147 -8.27 -6.27 7.18
N VAL A 148 -7.27 -6.63 7.98
CA VAL A 148 -7.23 -6.20 9.39
C VAL A 148 -6.97 -4.69 9.48
N MET A 149 -6.21 -4.10 8.54
CA MET A 149 -6.04 -2.64 8.44
C MET A 149 -7.39 -1.93 8.22
N PHE A 150 -8.25 -2.43 7.32
CA PHE A 150 -9.59 -1.85 7.13
C PHE A 150 -10.51 -2.00 8.36
N TYR A 151 -10.13 -2.83 9.33
CA TYR A 151 -10.85 -2.99 10.57
C TYR A 151 -10.29 -2.10 11.70
N ASN A 152 -8.97 -2.00 11.83
CA ASN A 152 -8.28 -1.41 12.99
C ASN A 152 -7.50 -0.11 12.72
N ALA A 153 -7.19 0.22 11.47
CA ALA A 153 -6.32 1.37 11.16
C ALA A 153 -7.00 2.72 11.43
N LEU A 154 -6.24 3.82 11.36
CA LEU A 154 -6.78 5.17 11.57
C LEU A 154 -7.70 5.55 10.40
N LEU A 155 -8.87 6.06 10.74
CA LEU A 155 -9.76 6.71 9.78
C LEU A 155 -9.29 8.15 9.54
N SER A 156 -9.02 8.48 8.28
CA SER A 156 -8.51 9.79 7.85
C SER A 156 -9.37 10.37 6.72
N PRO A 157 -9.60 11.69 6.69
CA PRO A 157 -10.24 12.34 5.56
C PRO A 157 -9.29 12.44 4.37
N ALA A 158 -9.84 12.22 3.18
CA ALA A 158 -9.23 12.56 1.92
C ALA A 158 -10.18 13.42 1.07
N MET A 159 -9.64 14.20 0.15
CA MET A 159 -10.43 15.03 -0.76
C MET A 159 -9.91 14.91 -2.19
N ILE A 160 -10.82 14.87 -3.16
CA ILE A 160 -10.47 14.86 -4.58
C ILE A 160 -9.96 16.24 -4.99
N ILE A 161 -8.69 16.32 -5.39
CA ILE A 161 -8.01 17.57 -5.79
C ILE A 161 -7.82 17.70 -7.31
N SER A 162 -7.80 16.57 -8.02
CA SER A 162 -7.66 16.51 -9.48
C SER A 162 -8.44 15.31 -10.01
N LEU A 163 -9.02 15.43 -11.20
CA LEU A 163 -9.79 14.37 -11.86
C LEU A 163 -9.01 13.64 -12.96
N ASP A 164 -7.98 14.28 -13.53
CA ASP A 164 -7.16 13.70 -14.62
C ASP A 164 -5.69 14.13 -14.51
N PRO A 165 -4.80 13.32 -13.89
CA PRO A 165 -5.10 12.06 -13.22
C PRO A 165 -5.90 12.28 -11.92
N LEU A 166 -6.68 11.27 -11.53
CA LEU A 166 -7.51 11.31 -10.33
C LEU A 166 -6.61 11.24 -9.08
N LYS A 167 -6.55 12.34 -8.33
CA LYS A 167 -5.67 12.50 -7.16
C LYS A 167 -6.48 12.86 -5.91
N LEU A 168 -6.10 12.21 -4.81
CA LEU A 168 -6.60 12.47 -3.48
C LEU A 168 -5.53 13.22 -2.68
N ALA A 169 -5.93 14.25 -1.94
CA ALA A 169 -5.14 14.79 -0.84
C ALA A 169 -5.69 14.23 0.46
N CYS A 170 -4.83 13.63 1.28
CA CYS A 170 -5.19 13.02 2.55
C CYS A 170 -4.46 13.71 3.69
N VAL A 171 -5.12 13.84 4.83
CA VAL A 171 -4.52 14.37 6.07
C VAL A 171 -4.67 13.34 7.18
N ALA A 172 -3.62 13.14 7.96
CA ALA A 172 -3.60 12.25 9.09
C ALA A 172 -2.79 12.84 10.25
N GLU A 173 -3.21 12.53 11.48
CA GLU A 173 -2.41 12.77 12.68
C GLU A 173 -1.25 11.76 12.69
N MET A 174 -0.02 12.27 12.73
CA MET A 174 1.22 11.50 12.63
C MET A 174 1.87 11.27 13.99
N GLY A 175 1.30 11.78 15.09
CA GLY A 175 1.85 11.59 16.43
C GLY A 175 1.83 10.12 16.84
N ASN A 176 2.88 9.67 17.54
CA ASN A 176 2.93 8.30 18.09
C ASN A 176 2.50 8.21 19.57
N GLY A 177 1.80 9.24 20.07
CA GLY A 177 1.26 9.30 21.42
C GLY A 177 2.21 9.83 22.50
N ARG A 178 3.39 10.39 22.14
CA ARG A 178 4.40 10.94 23.09
C ARG A 178 4.47 12.47 23.17
N ASP A 179 3.31 13.14 23.08
CA ASP A 179 3.15 14.60 23.02
C ASP A 179 3.57 15.21 21.67
N GLY A 180 2.63 15.95 21.06
CA GLY A 180 2.82 16.72 19.82
C GLY A 180 1.72 16.46 18.77
N ASP A 181 1.02 17.52 18.38
CA ASP A 181 0.02 17.51 17.30
C ASP A 181 0.73 17.58 15.95
N TYR A 182 1.33 16.46 15.54
CA TYR A 182 1.98 16.36 14.24
C TYR A 182 0.93 16.03 13.18
N TRP A 183 0.73 16.96 12.24
CA TRP A 183 -0.15 16.73 11.09
C TRP A 183 0.68 16.38 9.87
N GLY A 184 0.29 15.30 9.20
CA GLY A 184 0.86 14.85 7.95
C GLY A 184 -0.14 14.99 6.81
N TRP A 185 0.33 15.44 5.65
CA TRP A 185 -0.44 15.35 4.42
C TRP A 185 0.29 14.55 3.35
N LYS A 186 -0.49 13.90 2.49
CA LYS A 186 0.01 13.10 1.38
C LYS A 186 -0.94 13.15 0.21
N MET A 187 -0.39 13.23 -1.01
CA MET A 187 -1.17 12.95 -2.20
C MET A 187 -1.13 11.47 -2.55
N ARG A 188 -2.25 10.96 -3.03
CA ARG A 188 -2.33 9.65 -3.63
C ARG A 188 -3.04 9.72 -4.96
N GLU A 189 -2.36 9.28 -6.01
CA GLU A 189 -3.01 8.98 -7.27
C GLU A 189 -3.83 7.69 -7.15
N VAL A 190 -5.08 7.74 -7.62
CA VAL A 190 -6.01 6.61 -7.57
C VAL A 190 -6.66 6.43 -8.93
N LYS A 191 -6.83 5.18 -9.39
CA LYS A 191 -7.46 4.92 -10.69
C LYS A 191 -8.98 4.98 -10.66
N ASP A 192 -9.56 4.60 -9.52
CA ASP A 192 -11.01 4.50 -9.39
C ASP A 192 -11.46 4.67 -7.93
N LEU A 193 -12.64 5.27 -7.78
CA LEU A 193 -13.34 5.51 -6.52
C LEU A 193 -14.77 4.98 -6.65
N PRO A 194 -14.96 3.66 -6.53
CA PRO A 194 -16.24 3.03 -6.81
C PRO A 194 -17.31 3.49 -5.82
N GLY A 195 -18.39 4.09 -6.33
CA GLY A 195 -19.53 4.54 -5.51
C GLY A 195 -19.46 6.00 -5.07
N HIS A 196 -18.41 6.72 -5.44
CA HIS A 196 -18.23 8.16 -5.22
C HIS A 196 -18.49 8.95 -6.51
N HIS A 197 -18.86 10.23 -6.39
CA HIS A 197 -18.95 11.08 -7.56
C HIS A 197 -17.53 11.55 -7.90
N ARG A 198 -17.13 11.49 -9.16
CA ARG A 198 -15.80 11.97 -9.57
C ARG A 198 -15.85 13.50 -9.67
N GLN A 199 -16.01 14.16 -8.52
CA GLN A 199 -16.18 15.60 -8.40
C GLN A 199 -15.07 16.19 -7.54
N LEU A 200 -14.55 17.34 -7.97
CA LEU A 200 -13.58 18.08 -7.18
C LEU A 200 -14.17 18.42 -5.81
N HIS A 201 -13.32 18.32 -4.80
CA HIS A 201 -13.65 18.59 -3.41
C HIS A 201 -14.60 17.58 -2.74
N GLU A 202 -14.92 16.45 -3.39
CA GLU A 202 -15.61 15.36 -2.68
C GLU A 202 -14.70 14.78 -1.60
N ILE A 203 -15.26 14.62 -0.39
CA ILE A 203 -14.57 14.03 0.75
C ILE A 203 -14.73 12.50 0.68
N ILE A 204 -13.62 11.81 0.75
CA ILE A 204 -13.51 10.36 0.69
C ILE A 204 -12.94 9.87 2.03
N PRO A 205 -13.63 8.98 2.76
CA PRO A 205 -13.06 8.40 3.97
C PRO A 205 -12.01 7.35 3.59
N CYS A 206 -10.81 7.47 4.18
CA CYS A 206 -9.66 6.60 3.95
C CYS A 206 -9.24 5.91 5.23
N VAL A 207 -8.73 4.68 5.11
CA VAL A 207 -7.95 4.03 6.17
C VAL A 207 -6.48 4.35 5.94
N SER A 208 -5.78 4.83 6.96
CA SER A 208 -4.37 5.18 6.88
C SER A 208 -3.57 4.27 7.79
N VAL A 209 -2.52 3.67 7.22
CA VAL A 209 -1.52 2.90 7.97
C VAL A 209 -0.22 3.67 8.01
N PHE A 210 0.49 3.58 9.12
CA PHE A 210 1.67 4.39 9.37
C PHE A 210 2.96 3.59 9.27
N ARG A 211 4.02 4.28 8.86
CA ARG A 211 5.40 3.82 8.95
C ARG A 211 6.03 4.39 10.21
N ASP A 212 6.67 3.53 10.98
CA ASP A 212 7.42 3.97 12.16
C ASP A 212 8.50 4.98 11.74
N GLY A 213 8.53 6.09 12.46
CA GLY A 213 9.50 7.16 12.28
C GLY A 213 10.44 7.28 13.47
N PRO A 214 11.57 7.98 13.31
CA PRO A 214 12.42 8.32 14.42
C PRO A 214 11.75 9.39 15.30
N GLY A 215 11.73 9.19 16.62
CA GLY A 215 11.22 10.17 17.58
C GLY A 215 9.74 9.99 17.90
N ASP A 216 8.98 11.08 17.89
CA ASP A 216 7.61 11.16 18.44
C ASP A 216 6.52 11.21 17.35
N HIS A 217 6.90 10.96 16.10
CA HIS A 217 5.99 10.93 14.95
C HIS A 217 6.31 9.78 13.99
N HIS A 218 5.28 9.35 13.26
CA HIS A 218 5.39 8.44 12.15
C HIS A 218 6.09 9.11 10.95
N ALA A 219 6.92 8.36 10.22
CA ALA A 219 7.68 8.90 9.09
C ALA A 219 6.84 9.05 7.82
N ASP A 220 5.84 8.19 7.64
CA ASP A 220 5.02 8.12 6.43
C ASP A 220 3.66 7.49 6.78
N PHE A 221 2.68 7.70 5.92
CA PHE A 221 1.38 7.02 6.00
C PHE A 221 0.86 6.66 4.61
N ASP A 222 0.08 5.57 4.51
CA ASP A 222 -0.49 5.09 3.26
C ASP A 222 -2.02 5.13 3.29
N PRO A 223 -2.65 6.18 2.73
CA PRO A 223 -4.11 6.33 2.77
C PRO A 223 -4.79 5.47 1.71
N ARG A 224 -5.72 4.59 2.11
CA ARG A 224 -6.49 3.72 1.22
C ARG A 224 -7.99 4.03 1.33
N PRO A 225 -8.67 4.39 0.24
CA PRO A 225 -10.11 4.66 0.26
C PRO A 225 -10.94 3.49 0.78
N ILE A 226 -11.89 3.75 1.68
CA ILE A 226 -12.76 2.70 2.26
C ILE A 226 -13.58 1.99 1.18
N CYS A 227 -13.95 2.70 0.11
CA CYS A 227 -14.66 2.14 -1.03
C CYS A 227 -13.90 1.01 -1.76
N TRP A 228 -12.58 0.87 -1.56
CA TRP A 228 -11.81 -0.26 -2.07
C TRP A 228 -12.05 -1.53 -1.26
N GLY A 229 -12.38 -1.41 0.03
CA GLY A 229 -12.67 -2.55 0.91
C GLY A 229 -14.13 -3.01 0.83
N THR A 230 -15.09 -2.08 0.72
CA THR A 230 -16.53 -2.37 0.81
C THR A 230 -17.35 -1.74 -0.33
N SER A 231 -18.50 -2.36 -0.65
CA SER A 231 -19.54 -1.78 -1.51
C SER A 231 -20.67 -1.13 -0.72
N ASP A 232 -20.71 -1.38 0.59
CA ASP A 232 -21.85 -0.98 1.40
C ASP A 232 -21.81 0.53 1.62
N LYS A 233 -22.72 1.23 0.96
CA LYS A 233 -22.86 2.68 1.07
C LYS A 233 -23.09 3.12 2.52
N LYS A 234 -23.76 2.30 3.35
CA LYS A 234 -23.99 2.61 4.76
C LYS A 234 -22.69 2.55 5.56
N GLU A 235 -21.80 1.62 5.25
CA GLU A 235 -20.48 1.55 5.90
C GLU A 235 -19.62 2.73 5.50
N VAL A 236 -19.59 3.10 4.22
CA VAL A 236 -18.85 4.26 3.72
C VAL A 236 -19.37 5.55 4.37
N GLU A 237 -20.69 5.75 4.39
CA GLU A 237 -21.33 6.92 5.01
C GLU A 237 -21.06 6.98 6.52
N ARG A 238 -21.17 5.85 7.23
CA ARG A 238 -20.84 5.77 8.66
C ARG A 238 -19.39 6.18 8.90
N CYS A 239 -18.46 5.73 8.05
CA CYS A 239 -17.06 6.12 8.16
C CYS A 239 -16.89 7.61 7.88
N LEU A 240 -17.51 8.16 6.84
CA LEU A 240 -17.46 9.59 6.57
C LEU A 240 -17.96 10.45 7.76
N GLN A 241 -19.02 10.00 8.44
CA GLN A 241 -19.56 10.68 9.62
C GLN A 241 -18.67 10.54 10.87
N LYS A 242 -17.88 9.45 10.95
CA LYS A 242 -16.95 9.18 12.05
C LYS A 242 -15.60 9.87 11.84
N THR A 243 -15.31 10.34 10.62
CA THR A 243 -14.08 11.06 10.30
C THR A 243 -13.90 12.25 11.23
N ASP A 244 -12.68 12.40 11.73
CA ASP A 244 -12.36 13.44 12.69
C ASP A 244 -12.56 14.85 12.09
N ARG A 245 -13.14 15.75 12.88
CA ARG A 245 -13.48 17.10 12.45
C ARG A 245 -12.24 17.97 12.32
N GLU A 246 -11.29 17.82 13.23
CA GLU A 246 -10.05 18.58 13.19
C GLU A 246 -9.23 18.21 11.96
N ALA A 247 -9.08 16.92 11.69
CA ALA A 247 -8.44 16.44 10.46
C ALA A 247 -9.13 16.97 9.19
N LEU A 248 -10.46 17.10 9.21
CA LEU A 248 -11.22 17.65 8.08
C LEU A 248 -11.00 19.16 7.91
N GLU A 249 -10.94 19.91 9.01
CA GLU A 249 -10.63 21.34 9.00
C GLU A 249 -9.21 21.60 8.47
N GLN A 250 -8.23 20.82 8.92
CA GLN A 250 -6.85 20.87 8.41
C GLN A 250 -6.79 20.62 6.90
N LEU A 251 -7.52 19.60 6.41
CA LEU A 251 -7.60 19.31 4.98
C LEU A 251 -8.23 20.46 4.18
N GLN A 252 -9.28 21.10 4.69
CA GLN A 252 -9.91 22.24 4.04
C GLN A 252 -9.01 23.48 4.02
N MET A 253 -8.27 23.75 5.10
CA MET A 253 -7.30 24.83 5.16
C MET A 253 -6.19 24.64 4.10
N LEU A 254 -5.62 23.44 4.03
CA LEU A 254 -4.58 23.09 3.06
C LEU A 254 -5.00 23.36 1.61
N ILE A 255 -6.25 23.00 1.29
CA ILE A 255 -6.81 23.16 -0.06
C ILE A 255 -7.15 24.62 -0.35
N ARG A 256 -7.69 25.34 0.64
CA ARG A 256 -8.02 26.78 0.52
C ARG A 256 -6.77 27.62 0.26
N ASP A 257 -5.66 27.29 0.90
CA ASP A 257 -4.40 28.01 0.75
C ASP A 257 -3.74 27.77 -0.62
N GLY A 258 -4.36 26.94 -1.47
CA GLY A 258 -3.88 26.68 -2.84
C GLY A 258 -2.50 26.05 -2.88
N ASN A 259 -2.06 25.49 -1.75
CA ASN A 259 -0.68 25.10 -1.52
C ASN A 259 -0.37 23.71 -2.09
N PHE A 260 -0.95 23.41 -3.26
CA PHE A 260 -0.79 22.13 -3.96
C PHE A 260 0.65 21.86 -4.41
N ALA A 261 1.49 22.91 -4.48
CA ALA A 261 2.93 22.76 -4.72
C ALA A 261 3.68 22.16 -3.51
N GLN A 262 3.08 22.19 -2.31
CA GLN A 262 3.62 21.60 -1.08
C GLN A 262 3.10 20.18 -0.81
N LEU A 263 2.14 19.74 -1.61
CA LEU A 263 1.61 18.39 -1.62
C LEU A 263 2.50 17.59 -2.58
N SER A 264 3.28 16.65 -2.05
CA SER A 264 4.03 15.65 -2.81
C SER A 264 3.46 14.26 -2.54
N ASP A 265 3.93 13.25 -3.28
CA ASP A 265 3.66 11.85 -2.97
C ASP A 265 4.36 11.40 -1.67
N GLU A 266 5.30 12.21 -1.16
CA GLU A 266 5.95 12.02 0.14
C GLU A 266 5.16 12.73 1.24
N VAL A 267 5.18 12.16 2.45
CA VAL A 267 4.55 12.80 3.60
C VAL A 267 5.35 14.00 4.03
N ARG A 268 4.64 15.11 4.22
CA ARG A 268 5.18 16.28 4.90
C ARG A 268 4.51 16.44 6.23
N ILE A 269 5.33 16.52 7.28
CA ILE A 269 4.91 16.67 8.66
C ILE A 269 5.05 18.14 9.04
N VAL A 270 3.99 18.72 9.58
CA VAL A 270 4.01 20.03 10.23
C VAL A 270 3.71 19.81 11.71
N GLY A 271 4.71 20.14 12.55
CA GLY A 271 4.51 20.26 13.99
C GLY A 271 4.01 21.66 14.31
N HIS A 272 3.03 21.74 15.20
CA HIS A 272 2.60 22.97 15.85
C HIS A 272 3.36 23.23 17.15
#